data_AF-A0A7X1J5E9-F1
#
_entry.id   AF-A0A7X1J5E9-F1
#
_cell.length_a   1.000
_cell.length_b   1.000
_cell.length_c   1.000
_cell.angle_alpha   90.00
_cell.angle_beta   90.00
_cell.angle_gamma   90.00
#
_symmetry.space_group_name_H-M   'P 1'
#
loop_
_entity.id
_entity.type
_entity.pdbx_description
1 polymer ?
#
loop_
_entity_poly.entity_id
_entity_poly.type
_entity_poly.pdbx_seq_one_letter_code
_entity_poly.pdbx_strand_id
1 'polypeptide(L)'
;MQSGVVHNGGCAILGEVETPSWRDRIRTEDALLEQLDDQAEQARKRRAQALKDGADELGSVYAVAKQLHLSWTAVAKAIKKYTTE
;
A
#
# COMPACT_ATOMS: atom_id res chain seq x y z
N MET A 1 45.56 -22.38 18.40
CA MET A 1 45.72 -20.95 18.04
C MET A 1 44.98 -20.14 19.09
N GLN A 2 45.71 -19.33 19.85
CA GLN A 2 45.24 -18.68 21.07
C GLN A 2 44.33 -17.48 20.73
N SER A 3 43.08 -17.51 21.23
CA SER A 3 42.18 -16.35 21.23
C SER A 3 42.69 -15.33 22.25
N GLY A 4 43.27 -14.24 21.76
CA GLY A 4 43.59 -13.07 22.57
C GLY A 4 42.31 -12.27 22.83
N VAL A 5 41.75 -12.40 24.03
CA VAL A 5 40.71 -11.51 24.53
C VAL A 5 41.38 -10.29 25.13
N VAL A 6 41.30 -9.16 24.44
CA VAL A 6 41.63 -7.85 25.01
C VAL A 6 40.34 -7.27 25.56
N HIS A 7 40.11 -7.46 26.85
CA HIS A 7 39.14 -6.66 27.59
C HIS A 7 39.79 -5.32 27.93
N ASN A 8 39.34 -4.24 27.30
CA ASN A 8 39.56 -2.90 27.82
C ASN A 8 38.21 -2.31 28.23
N GLY A 9 38.09 -1.98 29.52
CA GLY A 9 36.87 -1.50 30.13
C GLY A 9 36.51 -0.08 29.65
N GLY A 10 35.24 0.10 29.32
CA GLY A 10 34.66 1.41 29.06
C GLY A 10 33.15 1.30 28.80
N CYS A 11 32.36 1.72 29.79
CA CYS A 11 30.95 2.10 29.68
C CYS A 11 29.95 1.06 29.12
N ALA A 12 29.32 0.32 30.03
CA ALA A 12 28.04 -0.31 29.78
C ALA A 12 26.90 0.73 29.76
N ILE A 13 26.72 1.47 28.66
CA ILE A 13 25.44 2.06 28.23
C ILE A 13 25.54 2.24 26.71
N LEU A 14 24.71 1.51 25.98
CA LEU A 14 24.20 1.66 24.61
C LEU A 14 24.08 0.23 24.07
N GLY A 15 22.93 -0.41 24.33
CA GLY A 15 22.59 -1.65 23.65
C GLY A 15 22.72 -1.41 22.15
N GLU A 16 23.68 -2.09 21.54
CA GLU A 16 23.92 -2.06 20.11
C GLU A 16 22.60 -2.48 19.45
N VAL A 17 21.85 -1.51 18.93
CA VAL A 17 20.75 -1.80 18.01
C VAL A 17 21.45 -2.35 16.78
N GLU A 18 21.63 -3.66 16.75
CA GLU A 18 22.09 -4.36 15.57
C GLU A 18 21.18 -3.91 14.43
N THR A 19 21.75 -3.12 13.52
CA THR A 19 21.01 -2.62 12.38
C THR A 19 20.50 -3.84 11.62
N PRO A 20 19.17 -3.96 11.36
CA PRO A 20 18.63 -5.12 10.69
C PRO A 20 19.38 -5.34 9.37
N SER A 21 19.65 -6.60 9.05
CA SER A 21 20.31 -6.92 7.79
C SER A 21 19.50 -6.35 6.62
N TRP A 22 20.15 -6.04 5.50
CA TRP A 22 19.44 -5.55 4.32
C TRP A 22 18.34 -6.52 3.85
N ARG A 23 18.50 -7.82 4.13
CA ARG A 23 17.51 -8.86 3.81
C ARG A 23 16.27 -8.73 4.69
N ASP A 24 16.44 -8.47 5.98
CA ASP A 24 15.31 -8.30 6.90
C ASP A 24 14.55 -7.01 6.64
N ARG A 25 15.27 -5.95 6.23
CA ARG A 25 14.65 -4.71 5.76
C ARG A 25 13.77 -4.95 4.53
N ILE A 26 14.27 -5.66 3.51
CA ILE A 26 13.46 -6.01 2.33
C ILE A 26 12.23 -6.82 2.72
N ARG A 27 12.37 -7.87 3.54
CA ARG A 27 11.23 -8.69 3.99
C ARG A 27 10.16 -7.86 4.71
N THR A 28 10.58 -6.88 5.50
CA THR A 28 9.68 -5.97 6.22
C THR A 28 8.91 -5.09 5.24
N GLU A 29 9.59 -4.49 4.26
CA GLU A 29 8.94 -3.66 3.25
C GLU A 29 8.02 -4.49 2.34
N ASP A 30 8.41 -5.71 1.96
CA ASP A 30 7.58 -6.61 1.15
C ASP A 30 6.27 -6.95 1.87
N ALA A 31 6.34 -7.27 3.18
CA ALA A 31 5.15 -7.53 3.99
C ALA A 31 4.24 -6.30 4.12
N LEU A 32 4.83 -5.09 4.22
CA LEU A 32 4.06 -3.85 4.24
C LEU A 32 3.38 -3.59 2.89
N LEU A 33 4.09 -3.81 1.78
CA LEU A 33 3.53 -3.64 0.44
C LEU A 33 2.37 -4.60 0.18
N GLU A 34 2.47 -5.85 0.64
CA GLU A 34 1.38 -6.83 0.56
C GLU A 34 0.14 -6.33 1.33
N GLN A 35 0.32 -5.88 2.57
CA GLN A 35 -0.79 -5.31 3.36
C GLN A 35 -1.40 -4.06 2.71
N LEU A 36 -0.56 -3.17 2.16
CA LEU A 36 -1.03 -1.96 1.50
C LEU A 36 -1.77 -2.26 0.21
N ASP A 37 -1.37 -3.28 -0.55
CA ASP A 37 -2.09 -3.65 -1.77
C ASP A 37 -3.47 -4.20 -1.45
N ASP A 38 -3.61 -5.03 -0.41
CA ASP A 38 -4.92 -5.49 0.08
C ASP A 38 -5.81 -4.32 0.48
N GLN A 39 -5.28 -3.36 1.24
CA GLN A 39 -6.03 -2.17 1.65
C GLN A 39 -6.40 -1.29 0.46
N ALA A 40 -5.47 -1.12 -0.49
CA ALA A 40 -5.70 -0.36 -1.72
C ALA A 40 -6.77 -1.03 -2.57
N GLU A 41 -6.77 -2.34 -2.68
CA GLU A 41 -7.77 -3.12 -3.41
C GLU A 41 -9.17 -2.93 -2.82
N GLN A 42 -9.31 -3.01 -1.50
CA GLN A 42 -10.58 -2.73 -0.83
C GLN A 42 -11.03 -1.27 -1.01
N ALA A 43 -10.09 -0.31 -1.00
CA ALA A 43 -10.39 1.08 -1.28
C ALA A 43 -10.84 1.29 -2.74
N ARG A 44 -10.23 0.61 -3.72
CA ARG A 44 -10.64 0.64 -5.13
C ARG A 44 -12.06 0.11 -5.30
N LYS A 45 -12.44 -0.96 -4.58
CA LYS A 45 -13.82 -1.50 -4.57
C LYS A 45 -14.84 -0.49 -4.07
N ARG A 46 -14.60 0.09 -2.89
CA ARG A 46 -15.48 1.14 -2.34
C ARG A 46 -15.58 2.35 -3.26
N ARG A 47 -14.45 2.78 -3.83
CA ARG A 47 -14.43 3.88 -4.81
C ARG A 47 -15.23 3.55 -6.06
N ALA A 48 -15.12 2.34 -6.59
CA ALA A 48 -15.88 1.91 -7.75
C ALA A 48 -17.38 1.87 -7.50
N GLN A 49 -17.80 1.44 -6.30
CA GLN A 49 -19.20 1.52 -5.90
C GLN A 49 -19.69 2.97 -5.86
N ALA A 50 -18.95 3.90 -5.25
CA ALA A 50 -19.32 5.31 -5.25
C ALA A 50 -19.40 5.93 -6.67
N LEU A 51 -18.54 5.48 -7.59
CA LEU A 51 -18.62 5.89 -9.00
C LEU A 51 -19.88 5.36 -9.69
N LYS A 52 -20.31 4.14 -9.35
CA LYS A 52 -21.55 3.54 -9.84
C LYS A 52 -22.76 4.31 -9.31
N ASP A 53 -22.80 4.56 -8.00
CA ASP A 53 -23.87 5.32 -7.36
C ASP A 53 -23.99 6.73 -7.97
N GLY A 54 -22.86 7.41 -8.18
CA GLY A 54 -22.85 8.71 -8.87
C GLY A 54 -23.29 8.63 -10.34
N ALA A 55 -23.04 7.52 -11.02
CA ALA A 55 -23.52 7.32 -12.39
C ALA A 55 -25.03 7.11 -12.42
N ASP A 56 -25.58 6.42 -11.42
CA ASP A 56 -27.02 6.25 -11.23
C ASP A 56 -27.70 7.59 -10.87
N GLU A 57 -27.07 8.42 -10.02
CA GLU A 57 -27.56 9.75 -9.64
C GLU A 57 -27.54 10.75 -10.83
N LEU A 58 -26.43 10.81 -11.57
CA LEU A 58 -26.27 11.76 -12.69
C LEU A 58 -26.82 11.22 -14.02
N GLY A 59 -27.29 9.97 -14.04
CA GLY A 59 -27.83 9.29 -15.22
C GLY A 59 -26.79 8.84 -16.26
N SER A 60 -25.49 9.02 -16.00
CA SER A 60 -24.44 8.54 -16.90
C SER A 60 -23.05 8.48 -16.25
N VAL A 61 -22.30 7.42 -16.58
CA VAL A 61 -20.85 7.31 -16.31
C VAL A 61 -20.06 8.48 -16.90
N TYR A 62 -20.51 9.01 -18.05
CA TYR A 62 -19.87 10.16 -18.68
C TYR A 62 -20.03 11.44 -17.85
N ALA A 63 -21.19 11.65 -17.23
CA ALA A 63 -21.45 12.82 -16.38
C ALA A 63 -20.53 12.82 -15.15
N VAL A 64 -20.39 11.65 -14.49
CA VAL A 64 -19.43 11.46 -13.39
C VAL A 64 -18.00 11.75 -13.83
N ALA A 65 -17.58 11.20 -14.98
CA ALA A 65 -16.25 11.41 -15.51
C ALA A 65 -15.96 12.90 -15.79
N LYS A 66 -16.93 13.62 -16.37
CA LYS A 66 -16.84 15.06 -16.62
C LYS A 66 -16.72 15.85 -15.32
N GLN A 67 -17.52 15.54 -14.30
CA GLN A 67 -17.49 16.23 -13.00
C GLN A 67 -16.18 16.00 -12.24
N LEU A 68 -15.61 14.79 -12.34
CA LEU A 68 -14.34 14.44 -11.70
C LEU A 68 -13.10 14.80 -12.54
N HIS A 69 -13.27 15.38 -13.73
CA HIS A 69 -12.19 15.64 -14.70
C HIS A 69 -11.37 14.37 -15.04
N LEU A 70 -12.05 13.23 -15.19
CA LEU A 70 -11.45 11.95 -15.53
C LEU A 70 -11.88 11.49 -16.93
N SER A 71 -11.11 10.56 -17.50
CA SER A 71 -11.54 9.85 -18.71
C SER A 71 -12.74 8.95 -18.40
N TRP A 72 -13.78 9.01 -19.24
CA TRP A 72 -14.96 8.16 -19.10
C TRP A 72 -14.61 6.67 -19.12
N THR A 73 -13.61 6.26 -19.91
CA THR A 73 -13.18 4.85 -19.99
C THR A 73 -12.50 4.40 -18.70
N ALA A 74 -11.82 5.29 -17.99
CA ALA A 74 -11.21 4.98 -16.70
C ALA A 74 -12.29 4.76 -15.63
N VAL A 75 -13.33 5.59 -15.61
CA VAL A 75 -14.47 5.43 -14.70
C VAL A 75 -15.23 4.13 -15.02
N ALA A 76 -15.57 3.91 -16.28
CA ALA A 76 -16.28 2.70 -16.72
C ALA A 76 -15.50 1.42 -16.39
N LYS A 77 -14.18 1.41 -16.62
CA LYS A 77 -13.32 0.27 -16.28
C LYS A 77 -13.24 0.03 -14.79
N ALA A 78 -13.15 1.09 -13.97
CA ALA A 78 -13.11 0.96 -12.51
C ALA A 78 -14.41 0.35 -11.97
N ILE A 79 -15.57 0.86 -12.41
CA ILE A 79 -16.89 0.30 -12.05
C ILE A 79 -16.93 -1.17 -12.48
N LYS A 80 -16.70 -1.46 -13.77
CA LYS A 80 -16.76 -2.83 -14.30
C LYS A 80 -15.84 -3.79 -13.55
N LYS A 81 -14.59 -3.39 -13.25
CA LYS A 81 -13.61 -4.27 -12.62
C LYS A 81 -13.99 -4.64 -11.18
N TYR A 82 -14.56 -3.70 -10.43
CA TYR A 82 -14.67 -3.85 -8.97
C TYR A 82 -16.11 -3.93 -8.45
N THR A 83 -17.13 -3.80 -9.30
CA THR A 83 -18.56 -3.95 -8.91
C THR A 83 -19.28 -5.06 -9.66
N THR A 84 -18.55 -5.92 -10.39
CA THR A 84 -19.12 -7.12 -11.01
C THR A 84 -18.80 -8.29 -10.09
N GLU A 85 -19.83 -8.97 -9.59
CA GLU A 85 -19.70 -10.21 -8.80
C GLU A 85 -19.13 -11.36 -9.63
#